data_AF-A0A318LY01-F1
#
_entry.id   AF-A0A318LY01-F1
#
_cell.length_a   1.000
_cell.length_b   1.000
_cell.length_c   1.000
_cell.angle_alpha   90.00
_cell.angle_beta   90.00
_cell.angle_gamma   90.00
#
_symmetry.space_group_name_H-M   'P 1'
#
loop_
_entity.id
_entity.type
_entity.pdbx_description
1 polymer ?
#
loop_
_entity_poly.entity_id
_entity_poly.type
_entity_poly.pdbx_seq_one_letter_code
_entity_poly.pdbx_strand_id
1 'polypeptide(L)'
;MSSVSPPPSRTHRVPVAVAGAVALLVAVGVALLAARTEPRPEMAPGRPGVPPLATPAAAPTSAGSSALGPASAVVGPRSGTSGADALPPEIMGQSAGDGGLTVRGCAGDVTTVEAMVADGSGVRSVTLSWSMPGGPHGTTPMAKGPGVSWSARLGPFPQRGEVVWQVVATDVQGNTVTGVPARLIVEGCASPATTLS
;
A
#
# COMPACT_ATOMS: atom_id res chain seq x y z
N MET A 1 27.93 65.57 -23.79
CA MET A 1 27.98 64.14 -23.43
C MET A 1 26.78 63.88 -22.54
N SER A 2 25.65 63.45 -23.11
CA SER A 2 24.40 63.31 -22.37
C SER A 2 24.30 61.93 -21.73
N SER A 3 24.09 61.94 -20.42
CA SER A 3 23.90 60.79 -19.53
C SER A 3 22.64 60.01 -19.89
N VAL A 4 22.72 58.68 -19.92
CA VAL A 4 21.55 57.80 -20.05
C VAL A 4 21.51 56.90 -18.82
N SER A 5 20.60 57.22 -17.90
CA SER A 5 20.24 56.35 -16.77
C SER A 5 19.38 55.17 -17.25
N PRO A 6 19.61 53.94 -16.76
CA PRO A 6 18.71 52.82 -17.05
C PRO A 6 17.41 52.89 -16.22
N PRO A 7 16.27 52.38 -16.75
CA PRO A 7 15.00 52.36 -16.04
C PRO A 7 14.92 51.25 -14.97
N PRO A 8 14.10 51.40 -13.91
CA PRO A 8 13.97 50.40 -12.85
C PRO A 8 13.15 49.17 -13.30
N SER A 9 13.60 47.99 -12.86
CA SER A 9 12.99 46.69 -13.11
C SER A 9 11.61 46.56 -12.46
N ARG A 10 10.59 46.26 -13.28
CA ARG A 10 9.21 46.06 -12.85
C ARG A 10 9.02 44.62 -12.38
N THR A 11 8.97 44.40 -11.07
CA THR A 11 8.70 43.11 -10.44
C THR A 11 7.24 42.70 -10.71
N HIS A 12 7.01 41.80 -11.65
CA HIS A 12 5.69 41.19 -11.88
C HIS A 12 5.37 40.20 -10.77
N ARG A 13 4.54 40.61 -9.80
CA ARG A 13 3.78 39.67 -8.97
C ARG A 13 2.59 39.19 -9.79
N VAL A 14 2.58 37.91 -10.15
CA VAL A 14 1.42 37.24 -10.75
C VAL A 14 0.50 36.77 -9.61
N PRO A 15 -0.77 37.21 -9.55
CA PRO A 15 -1.76 36.57 -8.69
C PRO A 15 -2.25 35.28 -9.36
N VAL A 16 -2.00 34.13 -8.75
CA VAL A 16 -2.66 32.87 -9.14
C VAL A 16 -4.06 32.89 -8.53
N ALA A 17 -5.06 33.08 -9.38
CA ALA A 17 -6.46 32.99 -9.03
C ALA A 17 -6.83 31.53 -8.70
N VAL A 18 -7.32 31.31 -7.48
CA VAL A 18 -7.99 30.08 -7.05
C VAL A 18 -9.45 30.20 -7.48
N ALA A 19 -9.83 29.49 -8.55
CA ALA A 19 -11.23 29.26 -8.90
C ALA A 19 -11.32 28.05 -9.85
N GLY A 20 -11.75 26.90 -9.33
CA GLY A 20 -12.02 25.71 -10.13
C GLY A 20 -13.12 24.91 -9.44
N ALA A 21 -14.35 25.16 -9.88
CA ALA A 21 -15.59 24.63 -9.34
C ALA A 21 -15.65 23.10 -9.41
N VAL A 22 -16.07 22.49 -8.30
CA VAL A 22 -16.48 21.08 -8.23
C VAL A 22 -17.89 20.96 -8.79
N ALA A 23 -18.02 20.50 -10.02
CA ALA A 23 -19.30 20.06 -10.58
C ALA A 23 -19.48 18.56 -10.28
N LEU A 24 -20.26 18.26 -9.24
CA LEU A 24 -20.67 16.91 -8.88
C LEU A 24 -21.85 16.50 -9.78
N LEU A 25 -21.58 15.81 -10.89
CA LEU A 25 -22.60 15.14 -11.70
C LEU A 25 -22.68 13.67 -11.27
N VAL A 26 -23.62 13.38 -10.37
CA VAL A 26 -24.01 12.02 -10.01
C VAL A 26 -24.90 11.49 -11.13
N ALA A 27 -24.30 10.75 -12.08
CA ALA A 27 -25.05 9.96 -13.05
C ALA A 27 -25.37 8.60 -12.44
N VAL A 28 -26.60 8.46 -11.94
CA VAL A 28 -27.19 7.16 -11.58
C VAL A 28 -27.60 6.47 -12.88
N GLY A 29 -26.76 5.55 -13.34
CA GLY A 29 -27.05 4.67 -14.48
C GLY A 29 -27.47 3.28 -14.00
N VAL A 30 -28.77 3.00 -14.08
CA VAL A 30 -29.37 1.67 -13.93
C VAL A 30 -29.31 0.96 -15.29
N ALA A 31 -28.64 -0.19 -15.38
CA ALA A 31 -28.81 -1.19 -16.45
C ALA A 31 -28.25 -2.54 -15.94
N LEU A 32 -29.12 -3.49 -15.57
CA LEU A 32 -29.74 -4.54 -16.40
C LEU A 32 -28.94 -5.85 -16.40
N LEU A 33 -29.58 -6.87 -15.82
CA LEU A 33 -29.47 -8.31 -16.01
C LEU A 33 -28.36 -8.82 -16.96
N ALA A 34 -27.41 -9.58 -16.40
CA ALA A 34 -26.70 -10.64 -17.11
C ALA A 34 -26.80 -11.94 -16.31
N ALA A 35 -27.26 -12.98 -17.00
CA ALA A 35 -27.63 -14.29 -16.48
C ALA A 35 -26.48 -15.01 -15.78
N ARG A 36 -26.77 -15.60 -14.60
CA ARG A 36 -25.94 -16.61 -13.96
C ARG A 36 -25.92 -17.87 -14.83
N THR A 37 -24.78 -18.14 -15.44
CA THR A 37 -24.44 -19.48 -15.93
C THR A 37 -23.58 -20.13 -14.84
N GLU A 38 -24.14 -21.10 -14.13
CA GLU A 38 -23.42 -21.93 -13.16
C GLU A 38 -22.38 -22.81 -13.88
N PRO A 39 -21.09 -22.74 -13.52
CA PRO A 39 -20.14 -23.77 -13.93
C PRO A 39 -20.33 -25.01 -13.06
N ARG A 40 -20.77 -26.08 -13.74
CA ARG A 40 -20.82 -27.48 -13.35
C ARG A 40 -19.57 -27.89 -12.53
N PRO A 41 -19.72 -28.50 -11.34
CA PRO A 41 -18.59 -29.07 -10.61
C PRO A 41 -18.12 -30.34 -11.33
N GLU A 42 -16.95 -30.26 -11.96
CA GLU A 42 -16.26 -31.44 -12.50
C GLU A 42 -15.57 -32.19 -11.35
N MET A 43 -16.04 -33.40 -11.10
CA MET A 43 -15.41 -34.37 -10.22
C MET A 43 -14.04 -34.78 -10.77
N ALA A 44 -12.97 -34.51 -10.03
CA ALA A 44 -11.66 -35.11 -10.26
C ALA A 44 -11.44 -36.30 -9.29
N PRO A 45 -11.00 -37.48 -9.79
CA PRO A 45 -10.75 -38.64 -8.96
C PRO A 45 -9.35 -38.66 -8.34
N GLY A 46 -9.29 -39.08 -7.07
CA GLY A 46 -8.26 -39.92 -6.44
C GLY A 46 -6.78 -39.54 -6.62
N ARG A 47 -6.16 -39.00 -5.56
CA ARG A 47 -4.71 -39.12 -5.33
C ARG A 47 -4.45 -39.98 -4.08
N PRO A 48 -3.90 -41.20 -4.23
CA PRO A 48 -3.46 -42.02 -3.11
C PRO A 48 -2.08 -41.58 -2.59
N GLY A 49 -1.99 -41.48 -1.26
CA GLY A 49 -0.87 -41.91 -0.43
C GLY A 49 0.47 -41.17 -0.52
N VAL A 50 0.78 -40.37 0.51
CA VAL A 50 2.15 -40.24 1.02
C VAL A 50 2.14 -40.01 2.55
N PRO A 51 3.10 -40.61 3.28
CA PRO A 51 3.01 -41.00 4.70
C PRO A 51 3.25 -39.87 5.72
N PRO A 52 2.92 -40.07 7.01
CA PRO A 52 3.14 -39.09 8.06
C PRO A 52 4.52 -39.20 8.72
N LEU A 53 4.82 -38.13 9.47
CA LEU A 53 5.66 -38.07 10.67
C LEU A 53 7.18 -37.87 10.49
N ALA A 54 7.62 -36.65 10.78
CA ALA A 54 8.89 -36.41 11.46
C ALA A 54 8.75 -35.19 12.39
N THR A 55 8.62 -35.49 13.68
CA THR A 55 8.79 -34.56 14.81
C THR A 55 10.28 -34.22 14.97
N PRO A 56 10.69 -32.94 15.07
CA PRO A 56 11.97 -32.60 15.67
C PRO A 56 11.82 -32.33 17.16
N ALA A 57 12.82 -32.82 17.90
CA ALA A 57 12.92 -32.94 19.33
C ALA A 57 13.20 -31.62 20.08
N ALA A 58 12.99 -31.68 21.39
CA ALA A 58 13.19 -30.63 22.37
C ALA A 58 14.67 -30.41 22.78
N ALA A 59 14.96 -29.14 23.10
CA ALA A 59 15.90 -28.58 24.10
C ALA A 59 17.44 -28.80 23.95
N PRO A 60 18.27 -27.80 24.34
CA PRO A 60 18.57 -27.49 25.75
C PRO A 60 18.36 -26.00 26.11
N THR A 61 17.81 -25.66 27.28
CA THR A 61 18.49 -25.43 28.57
C THR A 61 19.52 -24.30 28.56
N SER A 62 19.12 -23.14 29.10
CA SER A 62 20.04 -22.15 29.67
C SER A 62 19.63 -21.91 31.12
N ALA A 63 20.47 -22.35 32.06
CA ALA A 63 20.36 -22.12 33.49
C ALA A 63 21.47 -21.17 33.97
N GLY A 64 21.15 -20.35 34.96
CA GLY A 64 22.06 -19.46 35.72
C GLY A 64 21.31 -18.22 36.20
N SER A 65 20.58 -18.22 37.34
CA SER A 65 21.03 -18.03 38.75
C SER A 65 21.85 -16.73 38.93
N SER A 66 21.61 -15.80 39.86
CA SER A 66 20.89 -15.75 41.15
C SER A 66 20.50 -14.28 41.43
N ALA A 67 19.49 -13.95 42.24
CA ALA A 67 19.70 -13.71 43.68
C ALA A 67 18.36 -13.68 44.45
N LEU A 68 18.36 -14.37 45.60
CA LEU A 68 17.34 -14.32 46.64
C LEU A 68 17.53 -13.07 47.50
N GLY A 69 16.46 -12.30 47.71
CA GLY A 69 16.31 -11.33 48.79
C GLY A 69 15.01 -11.60 49.55
N PRO A 70 14.96 -11.49 50.89
CA PRO A 70 13.78 -11.84 51.67
C PRO A 70 12.70 -10.73 51.66
N ALA A 71 11.47 -11.20 51.89
CA ALA A 71 10.19 -10.51 51.71
C ALA A 71 9.92 -9.33 52.65
N SER A 72 9.12 -8.37 52.16
CA SER A 72 8.07 -7.70 52.95
C SER A 72 6.99 -7.13 52.01
N ALA A 73 5.75 -7.37 52.40
CA ALA A 73 4.52 -7.21 51.62
C ALA A 73 4.06 -5.74 51.50
N VAL A 74 3.44 -5.40 50.36
CA VAL A 74 2.31 -4.45 50.30
C VAL A 74 1.32 -4.94 49.24
N VAL A 75 0.10 -5.20 49.70
CA VAL A 75 -1.10 -5.31 48.87
C VAL A 75 -1.31 -3.95 48.17
N GLY A 76 -1.05 -3.91 46.87
CA GLY A 76 -1.50 -2.85 45.97
C GLY A 76 -2.65 -3.37 45.10
N PRO A 77 -3.70 -2.58 44.82
CA PRO A 77 -4.83 -3.06 44.04
C PRO A 77 -4.39 -3.45 42.63
N ARG A 78 -4.93 -4.60 42.20
CA ARG A 78 -4.88 -5.21 40.86
C ARG A 78 -4.25 -4.32 39.80
N SER A 79 -3.09 -4.73 39.31
CA SER A 79 -2.59 -4.36 38.00
C SER A 79 -3.74 -4.45 37.02
N GLY A 80 -4.23 -3.30 36.57
CA GLY A 80 -5.10 -3.25 35.41
C GLY A 80 -4.29 -3.82 34.27
N THR A 81 -4.56 -5.07 33.90
CA THR A 81 -4.27 -5.54 32.55
C THR A 81 -5.23 -4.80 31.63
N SER A 82 -4.94 -3.52 31.39
CA SER A 82 -5.33 -2.87 30.16
C SER A 82 -4.59 -3.66 29.08
N GLY A 83 -5.26 -4.68 28.55
CA GLY A 83 -4.69 -5.56 27.55
C GLY A 83 -4.27 -4.70 26.38
N ALA A 84 -2.98 -4.72 26.05
CA ALA A 84 -2.49 -4.15 24.82
C ALA A 84 -3.28 -4.77 23.65
N ASP A 85 -3.71 -3.94 22.70
CA ASP A 85 -4.32 -4.46 21.48
C ASP A 85 -3.34 -5.41 20.79
N ALA A 86 -3.83 -6.63 20.51
CA ALA A 86 -3.07 -7.70 19.89
C ALA A 86 -3.57 -8.01 18.47
N LEU A 87 -4.64 -7.33 18.04
CA LEU A 87 -5.16 -7.50 16.69
C LEU A 87 -4.38 -6.59 15.74
N PRO A 88 -3.96 -7.09 14.57
CA PRO A 88 -3.38 -6.25 13.55
C PRO A 88 -4.45 -5.39 12.84
N PRO A 89 -4.03 -4.33 12.13
CA PRO A 89 -4.92 -3.55 11.29
C PRO A 89 -5.68 -4.40 10.27
N GLU A 90 -6.80 -3.88 9.78
CA GLU A 90 -7.51 -4.39 8.63
C GLU A 90 -7.15 -3.57 7.38
N ILE A 91 -6.82 -4.26 6.28
CA ILE A 91 -6.58 -3.64 4.97
C ILE A 91 -7.73 -4.00 4.03
N MET A 92 -8.36 -2.99 3.43
CA MET A 92 -9.49 -3.13 2.52
C MET A 92 -9.28 -2.31 1.24
N GLY A 93 -9.95 -2.70 0.16
CA GLY A 93 -10.06 -1.87 -1.05
C GLY A 93 -8.72 -1.48 -1.70
N GLN A 94 -7.70 -2.34 -1.62
CA GLN A 94 -6.43 -2.08 -2.29
C GLN A 94 -6.64 -2.00 -3.81
N SER A 95 -6.23 -0.90 -4.42
CA SER A 95 -6.31 -0.69 -5.86
C SER A 95 -5.15 0.16 -6.36
N ALA A 96 -4.85 0.03 -7.64
CA ALA A 96 -4.00 0.98 -8.35
C ALA A 96 -4.86 1.73 -9.38
N GLY A 97 -4.47 2.96 -9.71
CA GLY A 97 -5.19 3.78 -10.69
C GLY A 97 -5.33 3.07 -12.03
N ASP A 98 -6.45 3.32 -12.71
CA ASP A 98 -6.85 2.64 -13.95
C ASP A 98 -5.98 2.96 -15.18
N GLY A 99 -5.03 3.88 -15.02
CA GLY A 99 -4.02 4.17 -16.04
C GLY A 99 -2.95 3.09 -16.07
N GLY A 100 -2.71 2.52 -17.25
CA GLY A 100 -1.56 1.64 -17.48
C GLY A 100 -0.26 2.33 -17.07
N LEU A 101 0.67 1.55 -16.55
CA LEU A 101 1.95 2.05 -16.08
C LEU A 101 2.97 1.93 -17.22
N THR A 102 3.72 2.99 -17.50
CA THR A 102 4.74 2.99 -18.55
C THR A 102 6.14 3.12 -17.97
N VAL A 103 7.16 2.80 -18.77
CA VAL A 103 8.56 3.00 -18.35
C VAL A 103 8.85 4.49 -18.11
N ARG A 104 9.80 4.74 -17.19
CA ARG A 104 10.24 6.08 -16.80
C ARG A 104 10.46 6.98 -18.00
N GLY A 105 9.88 8.19 -17.95
CA GLY A 105 10.01 9.19 -18.99
C GLY A 105 8.92 9.13 -20.07
N CYS A 106 8.06 8.11 -20.06
CA CYS A 106 6.84 8.07 -20.86
C CYS A 106 5.67 8.74 -20.11
N ALA A 107 4.60 9.07 -20.83
CA ALA A 107 3.36 9.49 -20.18
C ALA A 107 2.73 8.32 -19.41
N GLY A 108 2.30 8.58 -18.16
CA GLY A 108 1.75 7.53 -17.28
C GLY A 108 2.82 6.66 -16.61
N ASP A 109 4.05 7.16 -16.45
CA ASP A 109 5.14 6.40 -15.83
C ASP A 109 5.02 6.24 -14.30
N VAL A 110 3.98 6.82 -13.71
CA VAL A 110 3.61 6.68 -12.30
C VAL A 110 2.10 6.48 -12.18
N THR A 111 1.69 5.56 -11.32
CA THR A 111 0.29 5.39 -10.90
C THR A 111 0.15 5.64 -9.40
N THR A 112 -1.07 5.89 -8.96
CA THR A 112 -1.42 6.01 -7.54
C THR A 112 -1.99 4.68 -7.05
N VAL A 113 -1.48 4.18 -5.94
CA VAL A 113 -2.05 3.06 -5.20
C VAL A 113 -2.83 3.60 -4.02
N GLU A 114 -4.04 3.08 -3.82
CA GLU A 114 -4.95 3.47 -2.76
C GLU A 114 -5.34 2.24 -1.93
N ALA A 115 -5.60 2.46 -0.65
CA ALA A 115 -6.13 1.45 0.25
C ALA A 115 -6.90 2.11 1.40
N MET A 116 -7.79 1.34 2.02
CA MET A 116 -8.39 1.68 3.30
C MET A 116 -7.73 0.84 4.40
N VAL A 117 -7.28 1.49 5.47
CA VAL A 117 -6.64 0.82 6.61
C VAL A 117 -7.25 1.32 7.90
N ALA A 118 -7.85 0.40 8.65
CA ALA A 118 -8.52 0.68 9.91
C ALA A 118 -7.94 -0.18 11.03
N ASP A 119 -7.88 0.38 12.23
CA ASP A 119 -7.47 -0.34 13.43
C ASP A 119 -8.12 0.30 14.66
N GLY A 120 -8.51 -0.51 15.65
CA GLY A 120 -9.19 -0.05 16.87
C GLY A 120 -8.26 0.72 17.82
N SER A 121 -6.98 0.35 17.88
CA SER A 121 -5.94 1.06 18.64
C SER A 121 -5.32 2.23 17.84
N GLY A 122 -5.43 2.16 16.52
CA GLY A 122 -5.00 3.19 15.58
C GLY A 122 -3.82 2.74 14.73
N VAL A 123 -3.73 3.30 13.53
CA VAL A 123 -2.70 2.94 12.55
C VAL A 123 -1.46 3.83 12.70
N ARG A 124 -0.30 3.22 12.89
CA ARG A 124 1.00 3.90 13.03
C ARG A 124 1.64 4.20 11.68
N SER A 125 1.65 3.23 10.78
CA SER A 125 2.29 3.37 9.46
C SER A 125 1.64 2.48 8.42
N VAL A 126 1.60 2.98 7.19
CA VAL A 126 1.20 2.20 6.02
C VAL A 126 2.26 2.39 4.94
N THR A 127 2.69 1.28 4.34
CA THR A 127 3.79 1.24 3.37
C THR A 127 3.37 0.40 2.18
N LEU A 128 3.63 0.88 0.98
CA LEU A 128 3.50 0.11 -0.26
C LEU A 128 4.81 -0.63 -0.50
N SER A 129 4.79 -1.96 -0.43
CA SER A 129 5.91 -2.81 -0.85
C SER A 129 5.75 -3.22 -2.30
N TRP A 130 6.83 -3.19 -3.09
CA TRP A 130 6.79 -3.53 -4.50
C TRP A 130 8.09 -4.18 -4.97
N SER A 131 8.00 -5.00 -6.02
CA SER A 131 9.14 -5.66 -6.65
C SER A 131 8.89 -5.98 -8.12
N MET A 132 9.94 -5.95 -8.92
CA MET A 132 9.94 -6.53 -10.27
C MET A 132 10.78 -7.81 -10.29
N PRO A 133 10.33 -8.90 -10.94
CA PRO A 133 11.12 -10.14 -11.06
C PRO A 133 12.51 -9.88 -11.65
N GLY A 134 13.56 -10.25 -10.91
CA GLY A 134 14.95 -10.03 -11.33
C GLY A 134 15.35 -8.55 -11.44
N GLY A 135 14.52 -7.64 -10.93
CA GLY A 135 14.67 -6.20 -11.04
C GLY A 135 14.69 -5.48 -9.70
N PRO A 136 14.46 -4.15 -9.71
CA PRO A 136 14.40 -3.36 -8.50
C PRO A 136 13.18 -3.74 -7.66
N HIS A 137 13.34 -3.54 -6.36
CA HIS A 137 12.31 -3.70 -5.33
C HIS A 137 12.44 -2.54 -4.35
N GLY A 138 11.39 -2.31 -3.57
CA GLY A 138 11.41 -1.25 -2.59
C GLY A 138 10.12 -1.10 -1.80
N THR A 139 10.10 -0.04 -1.01
CA THR A 139 8.94 0.37 -0.20
C THR A 139 8.71 1.87 -0.35
N THR A 140 7.44 2.27 -0.44
CA THR A 140 7.03 3.68 -0.48
C THR A 140 6.08 3.95 0.68
N PRO A 141 6.33 4.93 1.56
CA PRO A 141 5.37 5.28 2.61
C PRO A 141 4.07 5.80 1.97
N MET A 142 2.92 5.35 2.49
CA MET A 142 1.62 5.86 2.08
C MET A 142 1.25 7.09 2.91
N ALA A 143 0.69 8.10 2.25
CA ALA A 143 0.16 9.29 2.89
C ALA A 143 -1.25 8.99 3.42
N LYS A 144 -1.53 9.45 4.64
CA LYS A 144 -2.87 9.35 5.24
C LYS A 144 -3.81 10.38 4.62
N GLY A 145 -4.92 9.92 4.09
CA GLY A 145 -6.03 10.73 3.62
C GLY A 145 -7.12 10.92 4.68
N PRO A 146 -8.31 11.42 4.30
CA PRO A 146 -9.45 11.52 5.20
C PRO A 146 -9.92 10.13 5.67
N GLY A 147 -10.31 10.04 6.95
CA GLY A 147 -10.80 8.81 7.55
C GLY A 147 -9.74 7.71 7.59
N VAL A 148 -10.06 6.58 6.94
CA VAL A 148 -9.22 5.39 6.87
C VAL A 148 -8.48 5.26 5.53
N SER A 149 -8.53 6.27 4.66
CA SER A 149 -7.89 6.23 3.34
C SER A 149 -6.39 6.47 3.41
N TRP A 150 -5.64 5.77 2.55
CA TRP A 150 -4.19 5.90 2.39
C TRP A 150 -3.83 5.81 0.92
N SER A 151 -2.82 6.57 0.48
CA SER A 151 -2.33 6.51 -0.90
C SER A 151 -0.82 6.65 -1.05
N ALA A 152 -0.24 6.04 -2.08
CA ALA A 152 1.16 6.22 -2.46
C ALA A 152 1.34 6.24 -3.97
N ARG A 153 2.43 6.85 -4.43
CA ARG A 153 2.86 6.79 -5.83
C ARG A 153 3.69 5.52 -6.05
N LEU A 154 3.40 4.80 -7.12
CA LEU A 154 4.13 3.61 -7.55
C LEU A 154 4.82 3.89 -8.90
N GLY A 155 6.14 3.72 -8.93
CA GLY A 155 6.99 4.12 -10.04
C GLY A 155 7.67 5.49 -9.81
N PRO A 156 8.49 5.96 -10.76
CA PRO A 156 8.66 5.41 -12.11
C PRO A 156 9.70 4.29 -12.20
N PHE A 157 9.43 3.30 -13.06
CA PHE A 157 10.26 2.10 -13.26
C PHE A 157 11.20 2.23 -14.46
N PRO A 158 12.45 1.74 -14.37
CA PRO A 158 13.43 1.91 -15.44
C PRO A 158 13.23 0.97 -16.64
N GLN A 159 12.44 -0.09 -16.50
CA GLN A 159 12.30 -1.14 -17.51
C GLN A 159 10.87 -1.68 -17.54
N ARG A 160 10.51 -2.29 -18.67
CA ARG A 160 9.24 -3.01 -18.85
C ARG A 160 9.22 -4.27 -18.00
N GLY A 161 8.03 -4.71 -17.65
CA GLY A 161 7.82 -5.97 -16.96
C GLY A 161 6.66 -5.90 -15.98
N GLU A 162 6.49 -6.98 -15.24
CA GLU A 162 5.47 -7.03 -14.21
C GLU A 162 6.01 -6.50 -12.88
N VAL A 163 5.26 -5.62 -12.24
CA VAL A 163 5.49 -5.23 -10.85
C VAL A 163 4.46 -5.90 -9.95
N VAL A 164 4.95 -6.62 -8.95
CA VAL A 164 4.14 -7.17 -7.86
C VAL A 164 4.19 -6.18 -6.71
N TRP A 165 3.04 -5.82 -6.16
CA TRP A 165 2.94 -4.87 -5.05
C TRP A 165 1.90 -5.31 -4.02
N GLN A 166 2.06 -4.82 -2.79
CA GLN A 166 1.14 -5.08 -1.67
C GLN A 166 1.27 -3.98 -0.61
N VAL A 167 0.17 -3.69 0.10
CA VAL A 167 0.18 -2.76 1.22
C VAL A 167 0.58 -3.48 2.51
N VAL A 168 1.40 -2.85 3.32
CA VAL A 168 1.81 -3.32 4.65
C VAL A 168 1.41 -2.26 5.67
N ALA A 169 0.61 -2.63 6.66
CA ALA A 169 0.12 -1.74 7.70
C ALA A 169 0.59 -2.20 9.08
N THR A 170 0.93 -1.24 9.93
CA THR A 170 1.35 -1.47 11.33
C THR A 170 0.57 -0.54 12.24
N ASP A 171 0.02 -1.06 13.33
CA ASP A 171 -0.68 -0.27 14.35
C ASP A 171 0.28 0.38 15.38
N VAL A 172 -0.30 1.12 16.33
CA VAL A 172 0.45 1.79 17.41
C VAL A 172 1.09 0.81 18.41
N GLN A 173 0.56 -0.41 18.53
CA GLN A 173 1.07 -1.47 19.39
C GLN A 173 2.16 -2.31 18.71
N GLY A 174 2.35 -2.13 17.40
CA GLY A 174 3.35 -2.81 16.60
C GLY A 174 2.86 -4.09 15.93
N ASN A 175 1.55 -4.40 15.95
CA ASN A 175 1.04 -5.52 15.15
C ASN A 175 1.01 -5.11 13.68
N THR A 176 1.33 -6.07 12.80
CA THR A 176 1.50 -5.82 11.35
C THR A 176 0.65 -6.78 10.55
N VAL A 177 0.06 -6.26 9.46
CA VAL A 177 -0.62 -7.05 8.43
C VAL A 177 -0.04 -6.73 7.06
N THR A 178 -0.03 -7.72 6.18
CA THR A 178 0.30 -7.57 4.76
C THR A 178 -0.94 -7.87 3.93
N GLY A 179 -1.29 -6.95 3.05
CA GLY A 179 -2.40 -7.07 2.12
C GLY A 179 -2.15 -8.12 1.03
N VAL A 180 -3.21 -8.44 0.30
CA VAL A 180 -3.13 -9.36 -0.85
C VAL A 180 -2.23 -8.78 -1.93
N PRO A 181 -1.27 -9.55 -2.49
CA PRO A 181 -0.42 -9.08 -3.57
C PRO A 181 -1.22 -8.88 -4.85
N ALA A 182 -0.97 -7.75 -5.51
CA ALA A 182 -1.52 -7.38 -6.81
C ALA A 182 -0.40 -7.17 -7.84
N ARG A 183 -0.78 -7.14 -9.12
CA ARG A 183 0.15 -7.06 -10.25
C ARG A 183 -0.22 -5.90 -11.15
N LEU A 184 0.79 -5.21 -11.68
CA LEU A 184 0.66 -4.25 -12.76
C LEU A 184 1.69 -4.53 -13.83
N ILE A 185 1.37 -4.20 -15.07
CA ILE A 185 2.30 -4.30 -16.19
C ILE A 185 2.87 -2.92 -16.48
N VAL A 186 4.21 -2.84 -16.54
CA VAL A 186 4.97 -1.68 -17.01
C VAL A 186 5.21 -1.84 -18.50
N GLU A 187 4.52 -1.05 -19.29
CA GLU A 187 4.59 -1.04 -20.75
C GLU A 187 5.67 -0.09 -21.28
N GLY A 188 6.03 -0.25 -22.56
CA GLY A 188 6.92 0.70 -23.23
C GLY A 188 6.23 2.04 -23.49
N CYS A 189 7.00 3.06 -23.91
CA CYS A 189 6.39 4.29 -24.43
C CYS A 189 5.49 3.94 -25.62
N ALA A 190 4.27 4.48 -25.62
CA ALA A 190 3.43 4.47 -26.82
C ALA A 190 4.19 5.18 -27.94
N SER A 191 4.39 4.52 -29.07
CA SER A 191 4.87 5.20 -30.27
C SER A 191 3.81 6.21 -30.72
N PRO A 192 4.18 7.42 -31.14
CA PRO A 192 3.21 8.34 -31.73
C PRO A 192 2.59 7.65 -32.94
N ALA A 193 1.26 7.58 -32.99
CA ALA A 193 0.56 7.04 -34.15
C ALA A 193 1.00 7.86 -35.37
N THR A 194 1.62 7.20 -36.35
CA THR A 194 1.90 7.84 -37.64
C THR A 194 0.58 7.99 -38.36
N THR A 195 -0.04 9.17 -38.26
CA THR A 195 -1.19 9.51 -39.08
C THR A 195 -0.70 9.69 -40.51
N LEU A 196 -0.89 8.67 -41.36
CA LEU A 196 -0.71 8.80 -42.80
C LEU A 196 -1.73 9.84 -43.31
N SER A 197 -1.22 10.95 -43.84
CA SER A 197 -2.00 12.01 -44.51
C SER A 197 -2.06 11.76 -46.01
#